data_AF-A0AAE1XGR1-F1
#
_entry.id   AF-A0AAE1XGR1-F1
#
_cell.length_a   1.000
_cell.length_b   1.000
_cell.length_c   1.000
_cell.angle_alpha   90.00
_cell.angle_beta   90.00
_cell.angle_gamma   90.00
#
_symmetry.space_group_name_H-M   'P 1'
#
loop_
_entity.id
_entity.type
_entity.pdbx_description
1 polymer ?
#
loop_
_entity_poly.entity_id
_entity_poly.type
_entity_poly.pdbx_seq_one_letter_code
_entity_poly.pdbx_strand_id
1 'polypeptide(L)'
;MATPVEPPNGFRPVGKHYYTMWHTLFEIDTKYMPIKPIGRGAYGVVCSSINRDTNERVAIKKINNVFGNRIDALRTLRELMLLRCIKHENVIAL
;
A
#
# COMPACT_ATOMS: atom_id res chain seq x y z
N MET A 1 -9.78 12.10 -2.19
CA MET A 1 -8.36 12.30 -2.58
C MET A 1 -7.46 11.82 -1.45
N ALA A 2 -6.14 11.83 -1.61
CA ALA A 2 -5.23 11.55 -0.50
C ALA A 2 -5.09 12.80 0.38
N THR A 3 -5.49 12.71 1.65
CA THR A 3 -5.41 13.85 2.58
C THR A 3 -4.36 13.55 3.64
N PRO A 4 -3.34 14.39 3.84
CA PRO A 4 -2.34 14.18 4.90
C PRO A 4 -3.00 14.28 6.27
N VAL A 5 -2.58 13.43 7.20
CA VAL A 5 -3.08 13.41 8.59
C VAL A 5 -1.93 13.22 9.57
N GLU A 6 -2.17 13.56 10.84
CA GLU A 6 -1.27 13.22 11.93
C GLU A 6 -1.29 11.70 12.21
N PRO A 7 -0.19 11.12 12.74
CA PRO A 7 -0.20 9.74 13.20
C PRO A 7 -1.21 9.56 14.35
N PRO A 8 -1.86 8.40 14.44
CA PRO A 8 -2.86 8.13 15.49
C PRO A 8 -2.27 8.18 16.91
N ASN A 9 -0.96 7.94 17.07
CA ASN A 9 -0.29 7.90 18.36
C ASN A 9 0.52 9.18 18.68
N GLY A 10 0.41 10.22 17.85
CA GLY A 10 1.20 11.47 17.97
C GLY A 10 2.70 11.33 17.66
N PHE A 11 3.24 10.11 17.68
CA PHE A 11 4.61 9.81 17.28
C PHE A 11 4.71 9.60 15.77
N ARG A 12 5.56 10.38 15.09
CA ARG A 12 5.90 10.19 13.67
C ARG A 12 7.23 9.45 13.56
N PRO A 13 7.23 8.17 13.13
CA PRO A 13 8.48 7.48 12.84
C PRO A 13 9.25 8.22 11.74
N VAL A 14 10.58 8.27 11.86
CA VAL A 14 11.44 8.88 10.85
C VAL A 14 11.22 8.18 9.51
N GLY A 15 11.03 8.97 8.45
CA GLY A 15 10.79 8.46 7.10
C GLY A 15 9.37 7.98 6.84
N LYS A 16 8.43 8.13 7.77
CA LYS A 16 7.00 7.82 7.56
C LYS A 16 6.13 9.08 7.55
N HIS A 17 5.07 9.03 6.76
CA HIS A 17 3.98 10.00 6.80
C HIS A 17 2.63 9.31 6.70
N TYR A 18 1.56 10.03 7.02
CA TYR A 18 0.23 9.46 7.16
C TYR A 18 -0.76 10.16 6.26
N TYR A 19 -1.60 9.38 5.59
CA TYR A 19 -2.67 9.86 4.73
C TYR A 19 -3.97 9.15 5.06
N THR A 20 -5.09 9.85 4.95
CA THR A 20 -6.42 9.23 4.92
C THR A 20 -6.94 9.18 3.49
N MET A 21 -7.39 8.00 3.08
CA MET A 21 -7.99 7.73 1.77
C MET A 21 -9.15 6.75 1.96
N TRP A 22 -10.37 7.13 1.57
CA TRP A 22 -11.57 6.30 1.77
C TRP A 22 -11.69 5.75 3.19
N HIS A 23 -11.54 6.63 4.19
CA HIS A 23 -11.60 6.31 5.62
C HIS A 23 -10.57 5.25 6.07
N THR A 24 -9.54 5.01 5.27
CA THR A 24 -8.44 4.12 5.60
C THR A 24 -7.19 4.96 5.84
N LEU A 25 -6.57 4.79 7.01
CA LEU A 25 -5.27 5.38 7.34
C LEU A 25 -4.16 4.66 6.58
N PHE A 26 -3.29 5.37 5.90
CA PHE A 26 -2.12 4.83 5.22
C PHE A 26 -0.88 5.36 5.91
N GLU A 27 -0.07 4.46 6.46
CA GLU A 27 1.32 4.74 6.84
C GLU A 27 2.20 4.39 5.65
N ILE A 28 2.90 5.37 5.09
CA ILE A 28 3.68 5.21 3.87
C ILE A 28 5.07 5.81 4.09
N ASP A 29 6.09 5.26 3.43
CA ASP A 29 7.42 5.88 3.40
C ASP A 29 7.39 7.23 2.68
N THR A 30 8.10 8.23 3.20
CA THR A 30 8.15 9.59 2.63
C THR A 30 8.67 9.66 1.19
N LYS A 31 9.33 8.61 0.71
CA LYS A 31 9.72 8.46 -0.72
C LYS A 31 8.51 8.32 -1.64
N TYR A 32 7.37 7.82 -1.16
CA TYR A 32 6.17 7.70 -1.97
C TYR A 32 5.25 8.89 -1.71
N MET A 33 4.76 9.51 -2.77
CA MET A 33 3.75 10.58 -2.68
C MET A 33 2.39 10.04 -3.14
N PRO A 34 1.42 9.83 -2.23
CA PRO A 34 0.08 9.39 -2.60
C PRO A 34 -0.65 10.45 -3.43
N ILE A 35 -1.29 10.02 -4.52
CA ILE A 35 -2.05 10.90 -5.40
C ILE A 35 -3.55 10.73 -5.14
N LYS A 36 -4.08 9.53 -5.39
CA LYS A 36 -5.50 9.24 -5.28
C LYS A 36 -5.76 7.77 -5.00
N PRO A 37 -6.84 7.43 -4.29
CA PRO A 37 -7.31 6.06 -4.24
C PRO A 37 -7.78 5.62 -5.64
N ILE A 38 -7.48 4.36 -5.99
CA ILE A 38 -7.79 3.79 -7.32
C ILE A 38 -8.57 2.46 -7.25
N GLY A 39 -8.61 1.79 -6.10
CA GLY A 39 -9.33 0.52 -5.98
C GLY A 39 -9.64 0.16 -4.53
N ARG A 40 -10.82 -0.41 -4.29
CA ARG A 40 -11.27 -0.89 -2.98
C ARG A 40 -11.80 -2.29 -3.14
N GLY A 41 -11.39 -3.20 -2.26
CA GLY A 41 -11.87 -4.57 -2.23
C GLY A 41 -11.98 -5.10 -0.81
N ALA A 42 -12.31 -6.39 -0.69
CA ALA A 42 -12.44 -7.06 0.59
C ALA A 42 -11.18 -6.96 1.48
N TYR A 43 -10.01 -6.98 0.85
CA TYR A 43 -8.72 -6.99 1.54
C TYR A 43 -8.15 -5.59 1.86
N GLY A 44 -8.73 -4.52 1.31
CA GLY A 44 -8.32 -3.16 1.62
C GLY A 44 -8.41 -2.18 0.45
N VAL A 45 -7.55 -1.15 0.49
CA VAL A 45 -7.58 0.00 -0.43
C VAL A 45 -6.26 0.10 -1.18
N VAL A 46 -6.34 0.42 -2.46
CA VAL A 46 -5.21 0.67 -3.36
C VAL A 46 -5.15 2.16 -3.66
N CYS A 47 -3.97 2.77 -3.54
CA CYS A 47 -3.72 4.14 -3.96
C CYS A 47 -2.64 4.21 -5.05
N SER A 48 -2.84 5.09 -6.01
CA SER A 48 -1.78 5.48 -6.94
C SER A 48 -0.86 6.46 -6.24
N SER A 49 0.45 6.23 -6.32
CA SER A 49 1.49 7.06 -5.72
C SER A 49 2.63 7.28 -6.71
N ILE A 50 3.48 8.27 -6.46
CA ILE A 50 4.74 8.48 -7.19
C ILE A 50 5.88 8.08 -6.28
N ASN A 51 6.79 7.23 -6.75
CA ASN A 51 8.08 7.04 -6.10
C ASN A 51 8.98 8.23 -6.46
N ARG A 52 9.35 9.06 -5.48
CA ARG A 52 10.16 10.27 -5.70
C ARG A 52 11.60 9.98 -6.09
N ASP A 53 12.09 8.78 -5.78
CA ASP A 53 13.47 8.39 -6.08
C ASP A 53 13.61 7.98 -7.56
N THR A 54 12.58 7.31 -8.12
CA THR A 54 12.59 6.82 -9.51
C THR A 54 11.69 7.63 -10.46
N ASN A 55 10.88 8.54 -9.92
CA ASN A 55 9.78 9.24 -10.60
C ASN A 55 8.72 8.32 -11.25
N GLU A 56 8.68 7.05 -10.86
CA GLU A 56 7.70 6.09 -11.39
C GLU A 56 6.37 6.17 -10.64
N ARG A 57 5.28 5.98 -11.39
CA ARG A 57 3.95 5.81 -10.82
C ARG A 57 3.79 4.37 -10.36
N VAL A 58 3.46 4.19 -9.08
CA VAL A 58 3.24 2.89 -8.45
C VAL A 58 1.82 2.77 -7.90
N ALA A 59 1.37 1.54 -7.67
CA ALA A 59 0.14 1.23 -6.94
C ALA A 59 0.51 0.63 -5.58
N ILE A 60 0.02 1.24 -4.49
CA ILE A 60 0.24 0.74 -3.12
C ILE A 60 -1.07 0.16 -2.62
N LYS A 61 -1.10 -1.15 -2.37
CA LYS A 61 -2.24 -1.89 -1.80
C LYS A 61 -2.05 -2.02 -0.30
N LYS A 62 -2.86 -1.32 0.50
CA LYS A 62 -2.93 -1.56 1.94
C LYS A 62 -3.80 -2.78 2.20
N ILE A 63 -3.20 -3.81 2.81
CA ILE A 63 -3.88 -5.03 3.23
C ILE A 63 -4.26 -4.89 4.71
N ASN A 64 -5.55 -4.89 5.01
CA ASN A 64 -6.03 -4.70 6.37
C ASN A 64 -6.05 -6.03 7.14
N ASN A 65 -5.64 -5.99 8.41
CA ASN A 65 -5.76 -7.11 9.35
C ASN A 65 -5.29 -8.48 8.80
N VAL A 66 -4.18 -8.49 8.05
CA VAL A 66 -3.69 -9.70 7.36
C VAL A 66 -3.46 -10.89 8.30
N PHE A 67 -3.10 -10.63 9.55
CA PHE A 67 -2.83 -11.66 10.56
C PHE A 67 -4.07 -12.07 11.37
N GLY A 68 -5.22 -11.42 11.18
CA GLY A 68 -6.47 -11.77 11.88
C GLY A 68 -7.08 -13.09 11.40
N ASN A 69 -6.73 -13.56 10.20
CA ASN A 69 -7.18 -14.83 9.66
C ASN A 69 -6.01 -15.56 9.00
N ARG A 70 -5.73 -16.79 9.47
CA ARG A 70 -4.67 -17.64 8.93
C ARG A 70 -4.79 -17.87 7.42
N ILE A 71 -6.00 -18.05 6.90
CA ILE A 71 -6.20 -18.31 5.48
C ILE A 71 -5.86 -17.06 4.65
N ASP A 72 -6.24 -15.87 5.11
CA ASP A 72 -5.94 -14.63 4.40
C ASP A 72 -4.46 -14.26 4.48
N ALA A 73 -3.80 -14.57 5.60
CA ALA A 73 -2.33 -14.48 5.71
C ALA A 73 -1.63 -15.36 4.68
N LEU A 74 -2.03 -16.63 4.55
CA LEU A 74 -1.47 -17.57 3.57
C LEU A 74 -1.75 -17.15 2.13
N ARG A 75 -2.95 -16.62 1.84
CA ARG A 75 -3.28 -16.07 0.51
C ARG A 75 -2.40 -14.87 0.17
N THR A 76 -2.20 -13.96 1.12
CA THR A 76 -1.35 -12.78 0.95
C THR A 76 0.11 -13.18 0.73
N LEU A 77 0.61 -14.16 1.50
CA LEU A 77 1.96 -14.69 1.33
C LEU A 77 2.12 -15.33 -0.06
N ARG A 78 1.15 -16.13 -0.50
CA ARG A 78 1.15 -16.74 -1.83
C ARG A 78 1.17 -15.69 -2.94
N GLU A 79 0.34 -14.64 -2.84
CA GLU A 79 0.34 -13.52 -3.79
C GLU A 79 1.74 -12.87 -3.87
N LEU A 80 2.33 -12.53 -2.73
CA LEU A 80 3.68 -11.94 -2.66
C LEU A 80 4.75 -12.86 -3.27
N MET A 81 4.71 -14.15 -2.97
CA MET A 81 5.69 -15.13 -3.47
C MET A 81 5.58 -15.31 -4.99
N LEU A 82 4.35 -15.43 -5.52
CA LEU A 82 4.13 -15.61 -6.95
C LEU A 82 4.62 -14.39 -7.74
N LEU A 83 4.29 -13.18 -7.28
CA LEU A 83 4.69 -11.94 -7.94
C LEU A 83 6.20 -11.68 -7.88
N ARG A 84 6.91 -12.19 -6.86
CA ARG A 84 8.38 -12.12 -6.80
C ARG A 84 9.07 -13.12 -7.73
N CYS A 85 8.41 -14.24 -8.05
CA CYS A 85 8.99 -15.33 -8.82
C CYS A 85 8.74 -15.18 -10.32
N ILE A 86 7.56 -14.72 -10.71
CA ILE A 86 7.16 -14.62 -12.12
C ILE A 86 7.64 -13.28 -12.71
N LYS A 87 8.45 -13.34 -13.77
CA LYS A 87 8.90 -12.17 -14.53
C LYS A 87 8.45 -12.31 -15.98
N HIS A 88 7.34 -11.67 -16.32
CA HIS A 88 6.75 -11.77 -17.66
C HIS A 88 5.96 -10.48 -17.96
N GLU A 89 6.02 -9.97 -19.20
CA GLU A 89 5.37 -8.70 -19.61
C GLU A 89 3.85 -8.67 -19.34
N ASN A 90 3.18 -9.80 -19.51
CA ASN A 90 1.74 -9.96 -19.30
C ASN A 90 1.34 -10.29 -17.85
N VAL A 91 2.28 -10.27 -16.91
CA VAL A 91 2.03 -10.52 -15.48
C VAL A 91 2.50 -9.30 -14.69
N ILE A 92 1.68 -8.86 -13.72
CA ILE A 92 2.04 -7.72 -12.88
C ILE A 92 3.30 -8.03 -12.06
N ALA A 93 4.14 -7.02 -11.82
CA ALA A 93 5.38 -7.14 -11.05
C ALA A 93 5.29 -6.37 -9.72
N LEU A 94 6.17 -6.74 -8.78
CA LEU A 94 6.40 -6.04 -7.51
C LEU A 94 7.60 -5.11 -7.57
#